data_AF-A0AB37I887-F1
#
_entry.id   AF-A0AB37I887-F1
#
_cell.length_a   1.000
_cell.length_b   1.000
_cell.length_c   1.000
_cell.angle_alpha   90.00
_cell.angle_beta   90.00
_cell.angle_gamma   90.00
#
_symmetry.space_group_name_H-M   'P 1'
#
loop_
_entity.id
_entity.type
_entity.pdbx_description
1 polymer ?
#
loop_
_entity_poly.entity_id
_entity_poly.type
_entity_poly.pdbx_seq_one_letter_code
_entity_poly.pdbx_strand_id
1 'polypeptide(L)'
;MENVVLFDLNEIDNKRNKTLQKSTNLIQKAKHSLTAKELTLVDFMVTNVKETDDDFFTIETTIAELNEICKFGHGGAAHLNTEKALLNLANKGFWIELPDGVKTIGRWLDKPYIKNGRVKLRLDSDLAPYLLNLVEGQSTRLFFMDVVNLKSIHAKKLYEYLQSCKPDNEIFLSVNEVKFLFQKEHLEWYRVLPYLRKAKEDINSRTTMKIDYQTVKEGRSTIGIKIMHSKKKSDFID
;
A
#
# COMPACT_ATOMS: atom_id res chain seq x y z
N MET A 1 8.81 27.51 -25.13
CA MET A 1 7.92 26.91 -24.10
C MET A 1 8.82 26.52 -22.94
N GLU A 2 8.91 27.39 -21.95
CA GLU A 2 9.67 27.13 -20.73
C GLU A 2 9.01 25.97 -19.97
N ASN A 3 9.79 24.94 -19.67
CA ASN A 3 9.38 23.91 -18.73
C ASN A 3 9.21 24.59 -17.37
N VAL A 4 7.97 24.85 -16.97
CA VAL A 4 7.65 25.19 -15.59
C VAL A 4 7.95 23.94 -14.76
N VAL A 5 9.13 23.91 -14.16
CA VAL A 5 9.49 22.92 -13.14
C VAL A 5 8.59 23.21 -11.94
N LEU A 6 7.43 22.54 -11.90
CA LEU A 6 6.38 22.76 -10.89
C LEU A 6 6.82 22.35 -9.47
N PHE A 7 7.88 21.55 -9.33
CA PHE A 7 8.38 21.00 -8.08
C PHE A 7 9.90 20.82 -8.13
N ASP A 8 10.58 20.96 -6.98
CA ASP A 8 11.97 20.54 -6.87
C ASP A 8 12.08 19.02 -7.07
N LEU A 9 12.69 18.61 -8.17
CA LEU A 9 12.84 17.20 -8.54
C LEU A 9 13.61 16.40 -7.47
N ASN A 10 14.59 17.03 -6.81
CA ASN A 10 15.34 16.38 -5.74
C ASN A 10 14.46 16.12 -4.52
N GLU A 11 13.55 17.04 -4.19
CA GLU A 11 12.61 16.87 -3.08
C GLU A 11 11.61 15.74 -3.36
N ILE A 12 11.09 15.67 -4.59
CA ILE A 12 10.19 14.60 -5.03
C ILE A 12 10.89 13.24 -4.99
N ASP A 13 12.11 13.16 -5.51
CA ASP A 13 12.87 11.92 -5.52
C ASP A 13 13.26 11.49 -4.10
N ASN A 14 13.62 12.42 -3.22
CA ASN A 14 13.83 12.14 -1.80
C ASN A 14 12.57 11.56 -1.15
N LYS A 15 11.38 12.13 -1.41
CA LYS A 15 10.11 11.60 -0.90
C LYS A 15 9.79 10.21 -1.46
N ARG A 16 10.12 9.94 -2.73
CA ARG A 16 9.90 8.63 -3.37
C ARG A 16 10.86 7.56 -2.85
N ASN A 17 12.10 7.93 -2.54
CA ASN A 17 13.15 7.02 -2.06
C ASN A 17 13.05 6.71 -0.55
N LYS A 18 12.00 7.20 0.13
CA LYS A 18 11.73 6.85 1.53
C LYS A 18 11.39 5.37 1.70
N THR A 19 11.76 4.86 2.86
CA THR A 19 11.24 3.58 3.35
C THR A 19 9.94 3.84 4.12
N LEU A 20 8.93 3.04 3.84
CA LEU A 20 7.65 3.00 4.54
C LEU A 20 7.72 1.92 5.64
N GLN A 21 7.35 2.27 6.87
CA GLN A 21 7.19 1.31 7.96
C GLN A 21 5.70 1.12 8.24
N LYS A 22 5.24 -0.14 8.22
CA LYS A 22 3.82 -0.48 8.37
C LYS A 22 3.69 -1.73 9.23
N SER A 23 2.64 -1.81 10.05
CA SER A 23 2.40 -3.00 10.89
C SER A 23 2.30 -4.27 10.04
N THR A 24 3.05 -5.31 10.41
CA THR A 24 3.01 -6.61 9.73
C THR A 24 1.63 -7.26 9.85
N ASN A 25 0.96 -7.11 11.00
CA ASN A 25 -0.39 -7.61 11.20
C ASN A 25 -1.39 -6.93 10.25
N LEU A 26 -1.26 -5.62 10.05
CA LEU A 26 -2.11 -4.87 9.13
C LEU A 26 -1.92 -5.37 7.69
N ILE A 27 -0.68 -5.59 7.26
CA ILE A 27 -0.38 -6.13 5.92
C ILE A 27 -0.97 -7.53 5.73
N GLN A 28 -0.79 -8.42 6.70
CA GLN A 28 -1.12 -9.83 6.52
C GLN A 28 -2.59 -10.15 6.78
N LYS A 29 -3.25 -9.43 7.68
CA LYS A 29 -4.57 -9.82 8.22
C LYS A 29 -5.69 -8.84 7.90
N ALA A 30 -5.40 -7.58 7.52
CA ALA A 30 -6.45 -6.60 7.33
C ALA A 30 -7.32 -6.91 6.11
N LYS A 31 -8.63 -7.03 6.34
CA LYS A 31 -9.63 -7.01 5.29
C LYS A 31 -10.10 -5.58 5.07
N HIS A 32 -9.99 -5.09 3.84
CA HIS A 32 -10.41 -3.75 3.46
C HIS A 32 -10.89 -3.72 2.01
N SER A 33 -11.80 -2.82 1.66
CA SER A 33 -12.29 -2.65 0.28
C SER A 33 -11.58 -1.52 -0.47
N LEU A 34 -10.38 -1.13 -0.02
CA LEU A 34 -9.60 -0.07 -0.65
C LEU A 34 -9.25 -0.43 -2.09
N THR A 35 -9.19 0.58 -2.96
CA THR A 35 -8.63 0.48 -4.32
C THR A 35 -7.10 0.57 -4.28
N ALA A 36 -6.43 0.28 -5.40
CA ALA A 36 -4.98 0.45 -5.49
C ALA A 36 -4.55 1.91 -5.23
N LYS A 37 -5.33 2.90 -5.71
CA LYS A 37 -5.06 4.32 -5.50
C LYS A 37 -5.23 4.71 -4.03
N GLU A 38 -6.29 4.23 -3.40
CA GLU A 38 -6.56 4.45 -1.98
C GLU A 38 -5.50 3.80 -1.08
N LEU A 39 -5.02 2.60 -1.42
CA LEU A 39 -3.92 1.96 -0.69
C LEU A 39 -2.63 2.79 -0.77
N THR A 40 -2.25 3.25 -1.96
CA THR A 40 -1.12 4.17 -2.13
C THR A 40 -1.31 5.48 -1.36
N LEU A 41 -2.54 6.00 -1.24
CA LEU A 41 -2.82 7.19 -0.43
C LEU A 41 -2.55 6.93 1.06
N VAL A 42 -2.94 5.78 1.59
CA VAL A 42 -2.61 5.38 2.97
C VAL A 42 -1.09 5.30 3.14
N ASP A 43 -0.40 4.62 2.24
CA ASP A 43 1.06 4.46 2.29
C ASP A 43 1.78 5.82 2.19
N PHE A 44 1.25 6.75 1.38
CA PHE A 44 1.75 8.12 1.29
C PHE A 44 1.59 8.88 2.61
N MET A 45 0.42 8.77 3.25
CA MET A 45 0.14 9.42 4.53
C MET A 45 1.06 8.88 5.62
N VAL A 46 1.21 7.55 5.73
CA VAL A 46 2.11 6.90 6.69
C VAL A 46 3.56 7.35 6.48
N THR A 47 4.01 7.52 5.23
CA THR A 47 5.39 7.93 4.90
C THR A 47 5.68 9.42 5.14
N ASN A 48 4.65 10.26 5.20
CA ASN A 48 4.78 11.73 5.23
C ASN A 48 4.05 12.38 6.41
N VAL A 49 3.52 11.59 7.34
CA VAL A 49 3.00 12.10 8.61
C VAL A 49 4.12 12.84 9.33
N LYS A 50 3.83 14.04 9.79
CA LYS A 50 4.72 14.75 10.73
C LYS A 50 4.27 14.36 12.12
N GLU A 51 5.15 13.76 12.91
CA GLU A 51 4.99 13.65 14.35
C GLU A 51 5.19 15.05 14.91
N THR A 52 4.10 15.81 15.03
CA THR A 52 4.06 17.06 15.79
C THR A 52 3.41 16.78 17.13
N ASP A 53 3.84 17.51 18.16
CA ASP A 53 3.55 17.34 19.60
C ASP A 53 2.06 17.36 20.04
N ASP A 54 1.09 17.22 19.12
CA ASP A 54 -0.35 17.32 19.41
C ASP A 54 -1.20 16.13 18.87
N ASP A 55 -0.64 14.93 18.67
CA ASP A 55 -1.38 13.72 18.25
C ASP A 55 -2.20 13.82 16.94
N PHE A 56 -2.08 14.91 16.17
CA PHE A 56 -2.99 15.15 15.05
C PHE A 56 -2.64 14.36 13.79
N PHE A 57 -1.49 13.67 13.73
CA PHE A 57 -1.06 12.83 12.60
C PHE A 57 -1.38 13.45 11.22
N THR A 58 -0.98 14.70 11.03
CA THR A 58 -1.33 15.48 9.83
C THR A 58 -0.25 15.49 8.75
N ILE A 59 -0.70 15.53 7.49
CA ILE A 59 0.11 15.74 6.30
C ILE A 59 -0.38 17.01 5.61
N GLU A 60 0.51 17.95 5.33
CA GLU A 60 0.21 19.17 4.57
C GLU A 60 1.01 19.18 3.27
N THR A 61 0.33 19.31 2.13
CA THR A 61 0.92 19.28 0.77
C THR A 61 -0.06 19.93 -0.23
N THR A 62 0.13 19.72 -1.53
CA THR A 62 -0.84 20.04 -2.57
C THR A 62 -1.31 18.78 -3.29
N ILE A 63 -2.50 18.79 -3.88
CA ILE A 63 -2.99 17.67 -4.70
C ILE A 63 -2.07 17.43 -5.89
N ALA A 64 -1.48 18.48 -6.45
CA ALA A 64 -0.55 18.37 -7.56
C ALA A 64 0.75 17.65 -7.15
N GLU A 65 1.33 18.02 -6.01
CA GLU A 65 2.52 17.37 -5.45
C GLU A 65 2.24 15.92 -5.05
N LEU A 66 1.12 15.66 -4.35
CA LEU A 66 0.68 14.30 -4.01
C LEU A 66 0.53 13.44 -5.26
N ASN A 67 -0.10 13.99 -6.31
CA ASN A 67 -0.28 13.28 -7.58
C ASN A 67 1.05 12.98 -8.26
N GLU A 68 2.01 13.90 -8.17
CA GLU A 68 3.35 13.70 -8.69
C GLU A 68 4.05 12.57 -7.92
N ILE A 69 4.15 12.67 -6.60
CA ILE A 69 4.80 11.67 -5.73
C ILE A 69 4.21 10.27 -5.98
N CYS A 70 2.88 10.16 -5.99
CA CYS A 70 2.15 8.89 -6.13
C CYS A 70 1.92 8.43 -7.58
N LYS A 71 2.45 9.15 -8.58
CA LYS A 71 2.28 8.86 -10.03
C LYS A 71 0.80 8.70 -10.44
N PHE A 72 -0.06 9.57 -9.95
CA PHE A 72 -1.49 9.59 -10.25
C PHE A 72 -1.85 10.40 -11.50
N GLY A 73 -0.86 10.99 -12.18
CA GLY A 73 -1.03 11.80 -13.37
C GLY A 73 -1.28 13.28 -13.06
N HIS A 74 -1.43 14.08 -14.11
CA HIS A 74 -1.50 15.54 -14.02
C HIS A 74 -2.82 16.11 -14.57
N GLY A 75 -3.05 17.40 -14.28
CA GLY A 75 -4.21 18.15 -14.78
C GLY A 75 -5.49 17.96 -13.96
N GLY A 76 -6.55 18.65 -14.38
CA GLY A 76 -7.81 18.72 -13.64
C GLY A 76 -8.49 17.37 -13.43
N ALA A 77 -8.42 16.47 -14.41
CA ALA A 77 -8.99 15.12 -14.29
C ALA A 77 -8.29 14.28 -13.20
N ALA A 78 -6.95 14.34 -13.13
CA ALA A 78 -6.18 13.66 -12.09
C ALA A 78 -6.43 14.28 -10.71
N HIS A 79 -6.59 15.61 -10.66
CA HIS A 79 -6.96 16.33 -9.43
C HIS A 79 -8.29 15.83 -8.88
N LEU A 80 -9.36 15.86 -9.69
CA LEU A 80 -10.69 15.39 -9.31
C LEU A 80 -10.71 13.90 -8.94
N ASN A 81 -9.93 13.08 -9.65
CA ASN A 81 -9.82 11.66 -9.33
C ASN A 81 -9.18 11.42 -7.95
N THR A 82 -8.20 12.24 -7.56
CA THR A 82 -7.57 12.18 -6.23
C THR A 82 -8.51 12.68 -5.14
N GLU A 83 -9.24 13.76 -5.35
CA GLU A 83 -10.27 14.21 -4.39
C GLU A 83 -11.34 13.14 -4.15
N LYS A 84 -11.83 12.51 -5.23
CA LYS A 84 -12.79 11.39 -5.13
C LYS A 84 -12.21 10.22 -4.33
N ALA A 85 -10.94 9.89 -4.54
CA ALA A 85 -10.27 8.82 -3.80
C ALA A 85 -10.10 9.16 -2.31
N LEU A 86 -9.79 10.41 -1.97
CA LEU A 86 -9.72 10.88 -0.58
C LEU A 86 -11.10 10.81 0.10
N LEU A 87 -12.16 11.26 -0.57
CA LEU A 87 -13.53 11.16 -0.05
C LEU A 87 -13.93 9.70 0.19
N ASN A 88 -13.68 8.82 -0.79
CA ASN A 88 -13.98 7.40 -0.67
C ASN A 88 -13.18 6.75 0.48
N LEU A 89 -11.90 7.12 0.64
CA LEU A 89 -11.06 6.63 1.72
C LEU A 89 -11.60 7.01 3.10
N ALA A 90 -12.01 8.26 3.28
CA ALA A 90 -12.62 8.74 4.53
C ALA A 90 -13.96 8.05 4.85
N ASN A 91 -14.73 7.67 3.83
CA ASN A 91 -16.01 6.99 3.98
C ASN A 91 -15.88 5.47 4.25
N LYS A 92 -14.70 4.86 4.05
CA LYS A 92 -14.44 3.42 4.27
C LYS A 92 -14.03 3.13 5.71
N GLY A 93 -14.85 3.60 6.66
CA GLY A 93 -14.69 3.28 8.08
C GLY A 93 -15.05 1.82 8.38
N PHE A 94 -14.49 1.30 9.48
CA PHE A 94 -14.78 -0.03 9.99
C PHE A 94 -14.80 -0.02 11.51
N TRP A 95 -15.54 -0.96 12.11
CA TRP A 95 -15.59 -1.10 13.56
C TRP A 95 -14.25 -1.64 14.08
N ILE A 96 -13.72 -0.97 15.10
CA ILE A 96 -12.58 -1.42 15.89
C ILE A 96 -13.00 -1.49 17.36
N GLU A 97 -12.30 -2.33 18.11
CA GLU A 97 -12.42 -2.43 19.55
C GLU A 97 -11.09 -1.99 20.16
N LEU A 98 -11.14 -1.00 21.06
CA LEU A 98 -9.99 -0.45 21.75
C LEU A 98 -9.58 -1.37 22.92
N PRO A 99 -8.36 -1.21 23.49
CA PRO A 99 -7.87 -2.08 24.56
C PRO A 99 -8.75 -2.14 25.81
N ASP A 100 -9.55 -1.09 26.07
CA ASP A 100 -10.51 -1.00 27.18
C ASP A 100 -11.89 -1.62 26.85
N GLY A 101 -12.04 -2.20 25.66
CA GLY A 101 -13.28 -2.83 25.18
C GLY A 101 -14.27 -1.87 24.51
N VAL A 102 -13.94 -0.57 24.40
CA VAL A 102 -14.80 0.39 23.71
C VAL A 102 -14.80 0.11 22.21
N LYS A 103 -16.01 0.03 21.62
CA LYS A 103 -16.18 -0.09 20.17
C LYS A 103 -16.37 1.28 19.54
N THR A 104 -15.54 1.60 18.56
CA THR A 104 -15.60 2.85 17.80
C THR A 104 -15.39 2.59 16.31
N ILE A 105 -15.59 3.61 15.49
CA ILE A 105 -15.33 3.56 14.05
C ILE A 105 -13.89 4.01 13.82
N GLY A 106 -13.03 3.11 13.35
CA GLY A 106 -11.72 3.46 12.82
C GLY A 106 -11.81 3.84 11.33
N ARG A 107 -11.05 4.85 10.92
CA ARG A 107 -10.92 5.29 9.53
C ARG A 107 -9.48 5.28 9.06
N TRP A 108 -9.27 5.04 7.76
CA TRP A 108 -7.94 5.17 7.14
C TRP A 108 -7.50 6.63 6.99
N LEU A 109 -8.49 7.50 6.77
CA LEU A 109 -8.35 8.95 6.69
C LEU A 109 -9.53 9.50 7.49
N ASP A 110 -9.26 10.28 8.53
CA ASP A 110 -10.34 10.88 9.30
C ASP A 110 -10.98 12.03 8.50
N LYS A 111 -10.16 12.99 8.05
CA LYS A 111 -10.67 14.11 7.24
C LYS A 111 -9.65 14.70 6.28
N PRO A 112 -10.03 14.93 5.00
CA PRO A 112 -9.29 15.82 4.11
C PRO A 112 -9.81 17.27 4.20
N TYR A 113 -8.90 18.24 4.20
CA TYR A 113 -9.20 19.66 4.02
C TYR A 113 -8.55 20.11 2.73
N ILE A 114 -9.34 20.62 1.78
CA ILE A 114 -8.85 21.01 0.45
C ILE A 114 -9.25 22.46 0.19
N LYS A 115 -8.27 23.32 -0.12
CA LYS A 115 -8.48 24.73 -0.47
C LYS A 115 -7.49 25.15 -1.54
N ASN A 116 -7.99 25.53 -2.72
CA ASN A 116 -7.16 26.02 -3.84
C ASN A 116 -5.98 25.09 -4.17
N GLY A 117 -6.24 23.77 -4.24
CA GLY A 117 -5.23 22.75 -4.51
C GLY A 117 -4.30 22.40 -3.34
N ARG A 118 -4.29 23.18 -2.25
CA ARG A 118 -3.62 22.79 -0.99
C ARG A 118 -4.48 21.78 -0.26
N VAL A 119 -3.84 20.75 0.29
CA VAL A 119 -4.49 19.67 1.03
C VAL A 119 -3.84 19.45 2.38
N LYS A 120 -4.67 19.34 3.40
CA LYS A 120 -4.31 18.81 4.72
C LYS A 120 -5.05 17.50 4.95
N LEU A 121 -4.32 16.43 5.19
CA LEU A 121 -4.85 15.10 5.48
C LEU A 121 -4.60 14.79 6.95
N ARG A 122 -5.61 14.25 7.64
CA ARG A 122 -5.50 13.80 9.03
C ARG A 122 -5.73 12.30 9.10
N LEU A 123 -4.74 11.54 9.57
CA LEU A 123 -4.96 10.14 9.94
C LEU A 123 -5.89 10.08 11.15
N ASP A 124 -6.70 9.03 11.22
CA ASP A 124 -7.52 8.75 12.38
C ASP A 124 -6.64 8.47 13.59
N SER A 125 -6.88 9.16 14.71
CA SER A 125 -6.07 9.06 15.92
C SER A 125 -6.10 7.68 16.57
N ASP A 126 -7.21 6.94 16.43
CA ASP A 126 -7.33 5.59 16.97
C ASP A 126 -6.62 4.58 16.07
N LEU A 127 -6.57 4.82 14.75
CA LEU A 127 -5.93 3.92 13.80
C LEU A 127 -4.44 4.24 13.57
N ALA A 128 -4.04 5.50 13.72
CA ALA A 128 -2.68 5.97 13.46
C ALA A 128 -1.61 5.18 14.22
N PRO A 129 -1.76 4.84 15.52
CA PRO A 129 -0.78 4.03 16.22
C PRO A 129 -0.52 2.67 15.58
N TYR A 130 -1.54 2.05 14.98
CA TYR A 130 -1.42 0.78 14.27
C TYR A 130 -0.84 0.95 12.86
N LEU A 131 -1.16 2.04 12.17
CA LEU A 131 -0.64 2.35 10.83
C LEU A 131 0.85 2.71 10.86
N LEU A 132 1.23 3.52 11.84
CA LEU A 132 2.57 4.05 12.05
C LEU A 132 3.47 3.12 12.87
N ASN A 133 2.93 1.97 13.32
CA ASN A 133 3.64 1.02 14.17
C ASN A 133 4.15 1.65 15.49
N LEU A 134 3.34 2.53 16.09
CA LEU A 134 3.59 3.13 17.41
C LEU A 134 3.14 2.21 18.56
N VAL A 135 2.31 1.20 18.27
CA VAL A 135 1.98 0.12 19.21
C VAL A 135 3.04 -0.98 19.10
N GLU A 136 3.40 -1.62 20.22
CA GLU A 136 4.31 -2.77 20.22
C GLU A 136 3.89 -3.83 19.19
N GLY A 137 4.81 -4.21 18.31
CA GLY A 137 4.51 -5.17 17.25
C GLY A 137 5.62 -5.28 16.21
N GLN A 138 5.48 -6.28 15.33
CA GLN A 138 6.36 -6.44 14.18
C GLN A 138 5.97 -5.43 13.09
N SER A 139 6.98 -4.74 12.58
CA SER A 139 6.84 -3.83 11.44
C SER A 139 7.49 -4.40 10.19
N THR A 140 6.86 -4.18 9.06
CA THR A 140 7.43 -4.43 7.74
C THR A 140 7.98 -3.13 7.16
N ARG A 141 9.23 -3.17 6.68
CA ARG A 141 9.82 -2.08 5.88
C ARG A 141 9.54 -2.34 4.41
N LEU A 142 8.98 -1.34 3.73
CA LEU A 142 8.61 -1.36 2.31
C LEU A 142 9.36 -0.24 1.59
N PHE A 143 9.74 -0.44 0.32
CA PHE A 143 10.22 0.66 -0.51
C PHE A 143 9.01 1.40 -1.06
N PHE A 144 8.84 2.68 -0.70
CA PHE A 144 7.64 3.43 -1.09
C PHE A 144 7.48 3.51 -2.61
N MET A 145 8.59 3.68 -3.35
CA MET A 145 8.58 3.69 -4.81
C MET A 145 8.13 2.35 -5.44
N ASP A 146 8.49 1.21 -4.84
CA ASP A 146 8.01 -0.10 -5.31
C ASP A 146 6.49 -0.18 -5.20
N VAL A 147 5.95 0.26 -4.06
CA VAL A 147 4.49 0.32 -3.83
C VAL A 147 3.84 1.23 -4.87
N VAL A 148 4.32 2.47 -5.04
CA VAL A 148 3.77 3.45 -5.99
C VAL A 148 3.76 2.92 -7.43
N ASN A 149 4.81 2.20 -7.85
CA ASN A 149 4.92 1.69 -9.21
C ASN A 149 3.91 0.56 -9.54
N LEU A 150 3.39 -0.13 -8.54
CA LEU A 150 2.39 -1.19 -8.71
C LEU A 150 0.98 -0.59 -8.85
N LYS A 151 0.36 -0.72 -10.03
CA LYS A 151 -1.01 -0.22 -10.27
C LYS A 151 -2.11 -1.22 -9.91
N SER A 152 -1.80 -2.51 -9.95
CA SER A 152 -2.74 -3.57 -9.56
C SER A 152 -2.79 -3.72 -8.05
N ILE A 153 -3.99 -3.74 -7.48
CA ILE A 153 -4.16 -4.02 -6.04
C ILE A 153 -3.63 -5.39 -5.64
N HIS A 154 -3.77 -6.39 -6.52
CA HIS A 154 -3.27 -7.74 -6.27
C HIS A 154 -1.74 -7.77 -6.24
N ALA A 155 -1.09 -7.00 -7.12
CA ALA A 155 0.36 -6.86 -7.12
C ALA A 155 0.86 -6.15 -5.85
N LYS A 156 0.22 -5.04 -5.44
CA LYS A 156 0.56 -4.34 -4.19
C LYS A 156 0.45 -5.27 -2.98
N LYS A 157 -0.69 -5.94 -2.83
CA LYS A 157 -0.93 -6.85 -1.71
C LYS A 157 0.05 -8.01 -1.68
N LEU A 158 0.35 -8.61 -2.84
CA LEU A 158 1.35 -9.68 -2.89
C LEU A 158 2.75 -9.16 -2.53
N TYR A 159 3.16 -8.01 -3.05
CA TYR A 159 4.44 -7.39 -2.71
C TYR A 159 4.56 -7.10 -1.21
N GLU A 160 3.57 -6.42 -0.62
CA GLU A 160 3.55 -6.09 0.81
C GLU A 160 3.59 -7.36 1.66
N TYR A 161 2.78 -8.37 1.30
CA TYR A 161 2.75 -9.65 1.99
C TYR A 161 4.13 -10.32 1.97
N LEU A 162 4.75 -10.48 0.80
CA LEU A 162 6.06 -11.11 0.67
C LEU A 162 7.15 -10.34 1.41
N GLN A 163 7.10 -9.00 1.39
CA GLN A 163 8.05 -8.17 2.13
C GLN A 163 7.90 -8.31 3.65
N SER A 164 6.69 -8.66 4.12
CA SER A 164 6.39 -8.92 5.53
C SER A 164 6.82 -10.32 6.00
N CYS A 165 7.11 -11.21 5.07
CA CYS A 165 7.62 -12.54 5.38
C CYS A 165 9.13 -12.48 5.70
N LYS A 166 9.63 -13.50 6.41
CA LYS A 166 11.05 -13.58 6.74
C LYS A 166 11.90 -13.82 5.48
N PRO A 167 13.04 -13.13 5.31
CA PRO A 167 13.83 -13.15 4.07
C PRO A 167 14.32 -14.52 3.58
N ASP A 168 14.53 -15.47 4.49
CA ASP A 168 15.19 -16.75 4.18
C ASP A 168 14.23 -17.95 4.08
N ASN A 169 12.91 -17.68 4.03
CA ASN A 169 11.92 -18.75 3.96
C ASN A 169 11.32 -18.85 2.55
N GLU A 170 11.23 -20.07 2.03
CA GLU A 170 10.24 -20.37 1.01
C GLU A 170 8.84 -20.12 1.60
N ILE A 171 8.06 -19.28 0.92
CA ILE A 171 6.75 -18.87 1.40
C ILE A 171 5.71 -19.80 0.78
N PHE A 172 5.11 -20.65 1.59
CA PHE A 172 3.94 -21.41 1.18
C PHE A 172 2.68 -20.60 1.43
N LEU A 173 1.84 -20.46 0.41
CA LEU A 173 0.48 -19.94 0.52
C LEU A 173 -0.49 -21.00 0.01
N SER A 174 -1.42 -21.42 0.85
CA SER A 174 -2.55 -22.23 0.42
C SER A 174 -3.43 -21.49 -0.59
N VAL A 175 -4.22 -22.23 -1.36
CA VAL A 175 -5.22 -21.65 -2.29
C VAL A 175 -6.13 -20.66 -1.56
N ASN A 176 -6.53 -20.97 -0.33
CA ASN A 176 -7.40 -20.12 0.47
C ASN A 176 -6.72 -18.83 0.91
N GLU A 177 -5.44 -18.88 1.28
CA GLU A 177 -4.68 -17.67 1.64
C GLU A 177 -4.44 -16.76 0.44
N VAL A 178 -4.13 -17.31 -0.75
CA VAL A 178 -4.02 -16.49 -1.97
C VAL A 178 -5.37 -15.84 -2.30
N LYS A 179 -6.46 -16.61 -2.20
CA LYS A 179 -7.82 -16.10 -2.41
C LYS A 179 -8.16 -15.00 -1.41
N PHE A 180 -7.85 -15.18 -0.14
CA PHE A 180 -8.04 -14.19 0.91
C PHE A 180 -7.23 -12.92 0.64
N LEU A 181 -5.94 -13.07 0.33
CA LEU A 181 -5.05 -11.95 0.02
C LEU A 181 -5.62 -11.09 -1.12
N PHE A 182 -6.16 -11.74 -2.16
CA PHE A 182 -6.74 -11.08 -3.32
C PHE A 182 -8.23 -10.72 -3.16
N GLN A 183 -8.86 -11.01 -2.03
CA GLN A 183 -10.30 -10.84 -1.78
C GLN A 183 -11.17 -11.55 -2.83
N LYS A 184 -10.78 -12.76 -3.20
CA LYS A 184 -11.40 -13.63 -4.20
C LYS A 184 -11.83 -14.97 -3.59
N GLU A 185 -12.20 -14.99 -2.32
CA GLU A 185 -12.66 -16.20 -1.61
C GLU A 185 -13.82 -16.91 -2.32
N HIS A 186 -14.67 -16.15 -3.03
CA HIS A 186 -15.81 -16.64 -3.80
C HIS A 186 -15.46 -17.22 -5.19
N LEU A 187 -14.21 -17.08 -5.66
CA LEU A 187 -13.80 -17.56 -6.98
C LEU A 187 -13.15 -18.94 -6.92
N GLU A 188 -13.39 -19.75 -7.94
CA GLU A 188 -12.62 -20.97 -8.19
C GLU A 188 -11.13 -20.67 -8.45
N TRP A 189 -10.24 -21.56 -8.01
CA TRP A 189 -8.79 -21.34 -8.08
C TRP A 189 -8.29 -20.97 -9.49
N TYR A 190 -8.80 -21.63 -10.52
CA TYR A 190 -8.39 -21.34 -11.91
C TYR A 190 -8.72 -19.91 -12.35
N ARG A 191 -9.75 -19.28 -11.78
CA ARG A 191 -10.12 -17.88 -12.02
C ARG A 191 -9.23 -16.89 -11.26
N VAL A 192 -8.51 -17.36 -10.24
CA VAL A 192 -7.57 -16.56 -9.45
C VAL A 192 -6.19 -16.49 -10.11
N LEU A 193 -5.80 -17.56 -10.83
CA LEU A 193 -4.49 -17.66 -11.51
C LEU A 193 -4.13 -16.48 -12.43
N PRO A 194 -5.04 -15.87 -13.22
CA PRO A 194 -4.72 -14.69 -14.03
C PRO A 194 -4.25 -13.50 -13.18
N TYR A 195 -4.87 -13.26 -12.02
CA TYR A 195 -4.48 -12.19 -11.10
C TYR A 195 -3.11 -12.44 -10.50
N LEU A 196 -2.82 -13.68 -10.12
CA LEU A 196 -1.51 -14.08 -9.60
C LEU A 196 -0.39 -13.93 -10.65
N ARG A 197 -0.64 -14.39 -11.88
CA ARG A 197 0.30 -14.23 -13.01
C ARG A 197 0.58 -12.74 -13.27
N LYS A 198 -0.48 -11.93 -13.35
CA LYS A 198 -0.33 -10.49 -13.57
C LYS A 198 0.40 -9.80 -12.42
N ALA A 199 0.12 -10.19 -11.17
CA ALA A 199 0.83 -9.69 -10.00
C ALA A 199 2.34 -10.01 -10.04
N LYS A 200 2.70 -11.25 -10.39
CA LYS A 200 4.10 -11.65 -10.61
C LYS A 200 4.79 -10.80 -11.68
N GLU A 201 4.17 -10.63 -12.84
CA GLU A 201 4.71 -9.81 -13.93
C GLU A 201 4.93 -8.36 -13.50
N ASP A 202 3.95 -7.76 -12.82
CA ASP A 202 4.02 -6.37 -12.37
C ASP A 202 5.12 -6.20 -11.30
N ILE A 203 5.21 -7.08 -10.31
CA ILE A 203 6.29 -7.06 -9.29
C ILE A 203 7.65 -7.18 -9.95
N ASN A 204 7.82 -8.18 -10.83
CA ASN A 204 9.07 -8.45 -11.51
C ASN A 204 9.50 -7.35 -12.48
N SER A 205 8.59 -6.53 -13.00
CA SER A 205 8.93 -5.46 -13.96
C SER A 205 9.02 -4.08 -13.32
N ARG A 206 8.43 -3.87 -12.13
CA ARG A 206 8.21 -2.51 -11.60
C ARG A 206 8.76 -2.27 -10.19
N THR A 207 9.30 -3.32 -9.55
CA THR A 207 9.84 -3.23 -8.19
C THR A 207 11.28 -3.71 -8.11
N THR A 208 11.93 -3.46 -6.98
CA THR A 208 13.24 -4.04 -6.64
C THR A 208 13.17 -5.54 -6.30
N MET A 209 11.97 -6.12 -6.19
CA MET A 209 11.76 -7.54 -5.88
C MET A 209 11.65 -8.38 -7.16
N LYS A 210 12.24 -9.58 -7.14
CA LYS A 210 12.00 -10.63 -8.13
C LYS A 210 11.32 -11.80 -7.44
N ILE A 211 10.21 -12.26 -8.00
CA ILE A 211 9.41 -13.37 -7.49
C ILE A 211 9.18 -14.44 -8.56
N ASP A 212 9.13 -15.67 -8.11
CA ASP A 212 8.61 -16.81 -8.86
C ASP A 212 7.79 -17.71 -7.94
N TYR A 213 6.96 -18.58 -8.51
CA TYR A 213 6.17 -19.52 -7.73
C TYR A 213 5.97 -20.85 -8.46
N GLN A 214 5.85 -21.90 -7.67
CA GLN A 214 5.49 -23.24 -8.12
C GLN A 214 4.16 -23.67 -7.48
N THR A 215 3.31 -24.36 -8.23
CA THR A 215 2.08 -24.94 -7.69
C THR A 215 2.38 -26.19 -6.90
N VAL A 216 1.76 -26.33 -5.73
CA VAL A 216 1.82 -27.53 -4.88
C VAL A 216 0.50 -28.28 -5.03
N LYS A 217 0.58 -29.57 -5.32
CA LYS A 217 -0.58 -30.43 -5.57
C LYS A 217 -0.68 -31.58 -4.59
N GLU A 218 -1.91 -31.97 -4.30
CA GLU A 218 -2.25 -33.22 -3.62
C GLU A 218 -3.17 -34.01 -4.58
N GLY A 219 -2.64 -35.10 -5.13
CA GLY A 219 -3.27 -35.80 -6.25
C GLY A 219 -3.49 -34.87 -7.46
N ARG A 220 -4.74 -34.69 -7.87
CA ARG A 220 -5.11 -33.80 -9.00
C ARG A 220 -5.38 -32.36 -8.56
N SER A 221 -5.58 -32.13 -7.27
CA SER A 221 -5.99 -30.84 -6.73
C SER A 221 -4.77 -29.97 -6.40
N THR A 222 -4.85 -28.67 -6.70
CA THR A 222 -3.84 -27.71 -6.24
C THR A 222 -4.17 -27.27 -4.82
N ILE A 223 -3.25 -27.47 -3.88
CA ILE A 223 -3.44 -27.10 -2.47
C ILE A 223 -2.85 -25.73 -2.15
N GLY A 224 -1.89 -25.26 -2.95
CA GLY A 224 -1.27 -23.96 -2.75
C GLY A 224 -0.17 -23.64 -3.75
N ILE A 225 0.60 -22.61 -3.45
CA ILE A 225 1.79 -22.19 -4.17
C ILE A 225 2.95 -22.03 -3.19
N LYS A 226 4.14 -22.36 -3.67
CA LYS A 226 5.40 -22.07 -3.00
C LYS A 226 6.08 -20.93 -3.75
N ILE A 227 6.31 -19.82 -3.06
CA ILE A 227 6.83 -18.58 -3.62
C ILE A 227 8.29 -18.43 -3.18
N MET A 228 9.13 -18.12 -4.16
CA MET A 228 10.52 -17.71 -3.97
C MET A 228 10.61 -16.23 -4.30
N HIS A 229 11.20 -15.43 -3.43
CA HIS A 229 11.49 -14.03 -3.71
C HIS A 229 12.95 -13.70 -3.41
N SER A 230 13.49 -12.75 -4.16
CA SER A 230 14.84 -12.24 -4.00
C SER A 230 14.86 -10.74 -4.28
N LYS A 231 15.80 -10.03 -3.66
CA LYS A 231 16.08 -8.65 -4.04
C LYS A 231 16.86 -8.68 -5.36
N LYS A 232 16.43 -7.89 -6.34
CA LYS A 232 17.23 -7.68 -7.54
C LYS A 232 18.53 -6.99 -7.13
N LYS A 233 19.65 -7.43 -7.69
CA LYS A 233 20.86 -6.59 -7.70
C LYS A 233 20.45 -5.27 -8.36
N SER A 234 20.65 -4.16 -7.68
CA SER A 234 20.38 -2.86 -8.27
C SER A 234 21.39 -2.65 -9.39
N ASP A 235 20.95 -2.72 -10.63
CA ASP A 235 21.66 -2.06 -11.72
C ASP A 235 21.28 -0.57 -11.66
N PHE A 236 21.86 0.12 -10.68
CA PHE A 236 21.97 1.58 -10.60
C PHE A 236 23.45 1.78 -10.23
N ILE A 237 24.35 1.88 -11.21
CA ILE A 237 24.84 3.13 -11.83
C ILE A 237 25.29 4.14 -10.77
N ASP A 238 26.61 4.30 -10.69
CA ASP A 238 27.32 5.39 -10.03
C ASP A 238 26.77 6.79 -10.40
#